data_AF-A0A660PDE8-F1
#
_entry.id   AF-A0A660PDE8-F1
#
_cell.length_a   1.000
_cell.length_b   1.000
_cell.length_c   1.000
_cell.angle_alpha   90.00
_cell.angle_beta   90.00
_cell.angle_gamma   90.00
#
_symmetry.space_group_name_H-M   'P 1'
#
loop_
_entity.id
_entity.type
_entity.pdbx_description
1 polymer ?
#
loop_
_entity_poly.entity_id
_entity_poly.type
_entity_poly.pdbx_seq_one_letter_code
_entity_poly.pdbx_strand_id
1 'polypeptide(L)' 'GDNGKAERRMAELSKPIRDKILEVIEEIAIENNYDIIFDAGTVNIAYAKKSLDLTDEVLEKIAAEK' A
#
# COMPACT_ATOMS: atom_id res chain seq x y z
N GLY A 1 -17.64 -5.74 21.85
CA GLY A 1 -16.74 -6.88 22.03
C GLY A 1 -15.98 -7.08 20.74
N ASP A 2 -14.84 -7.76 20.82
CA ASP A 2 -13.99 -8.11 19.68
C ASP A 2 -14.81 -8.74 18.56
N ASN A 3 -14.49 -8.39 17.32
CA ASN A 3 -15.25 -8.78 16.12
C ASN A 3 -16.68 -8.18 16.06
N GLY A 4 -16.82 -6.97 16.59
CA GLY A 4 -18.07 -6.21 16.56
C GLY A 4 -18.54 -5.86 15.15
N LYS A 5 -19.81 -5.46 15.00
CA LYS A 5 -20.36 -5.05 13.69
C LYS A 5 -19.57 -3.89 13.06
N ALA A 6 -19.11 -2.94 13.87
CA ALA A 6 -18.32 -1.79 13.41
C ALA A 6 -16.95 -2.22 12.87
N GLU A 7 -16.24 -3.09 13.58
CA GLU A 7 -14.94 -3.61 13.16
C GLU A 7 -15.04 -4.43 11.86
N ARG A 8 -16.04 -5.32 11.76
CA ARG A 8 -16.31 -6.06 10.52
C ARG A 8 -16.63 -5.13 9.35
N ARG A 9 -17.46 -4.11 9.59
CA ARG A 9 -17.79 -3.13 8.56
C ARG A 9 -16.57 -2.31 8.12
N MET A 10 -15.68 -1.97 9.05
CA MET A 10 -14.42 -1.32 8.72
C MET A 10 -13.53 -2.21 7.87
N ALA A 11 -13.36 -3.49 8.24
CA ALA A 11 -12.59 -4.45 7.45
C ALA A 11 -13.15 -4.64 6.03
N GLU A 12 -14.48 -4.74 5.90
CA GLU A 12 -15.17 -4.82 4.60
C GLU A 12 -14.88 -3.61 3.71
N LEU A 13 -14.89 -2.39 4.29
CA LEU A 13 -14.68 -1.15 3.56
C LEU A 13 -13.20 -0.88 3.27
N SER A 14 -12.29 -1.28 4.16
CA SER A 14 -10.85 -1.06 3.99
C SER A 14 -10.24 -2.07 3.02
N LYS A 15 -10.79 -3.28 2.93
CA LYS A 15 -10.28 -4.33 2.06
C LYS A 15 -10.12 -3.90 0.59
N PRO A 16 -11.15 -3.39 -0.11
CA PRO A 16 -10.99 -3.01 -1.52
C PRO A 16 -9.96 -1.90 -1.73
N ILE A 17 -9.81 -0.98 -0.77
CA ILE A 17 -8.80 0.08 -0.82
C ILE A 17 -7.39 -0.53 -0.71
N ARG A 18 -7.20 -1.46 0.22
CA ARG A 18 -5.94 -2.18 0.39
C ARG A 18 -5.59 -3.01 -0.84
N ASP A 19 -6.57 -3.71 -1.41
CA ASP A 19 -6.37 -4.54 -2.59
C ASP A 19 -5.92 -3.67 -3.78
N LYS A 20 -6.54 -2.50 -3.98
CA LYS A 20 -6.11 -1.52 -5.01
C LYS A 20 -4.68 -1.00 -4.79
N ILE A 21 -4.30 -0.72 -3.54
CA ILE A 21 -2.93 -0.29 -3.21
C ILE A 21 -1.92 -1.38 -3.56
N LEU A 22 -2.23 -2.64 -3.27
CA LEU A 22 -1.33 -3.77 -3.57
C LEU A 22 -1.15 -3.98 -5.08
N GLU A 23 -2.23 -3.85 -5.86
CA GLU A 23 -2.19 -3.92 -7.32
C GLU A 23 -1.25 -2.85 -7.90
N VAL A 24 -1.42 -1.59 -7.47
CA VAL A 24 -0.55 -0.49 -7.91
C VAL A 24 0.92 -0.69 -7.50
N ILE A 25 1.17 -1.20 -6.28
CA ILE A 25 2.53 -1.53 -5.84
C ILE A 25 3.16 -2.61 -6.74
N GLU A 26 2.40 -3.63 -7.13
CA GLU A 26 2.86 -4.68 -8.04
C GLU A 26 3.20 -4.13 -9.43
N GLU A 27 2.35 -3.25 -9.97
CA GLU A 27 2.64 -2.60 -11.27
C GLU A 27 3.91 -1.76 -11.22
N ILE A 28 4.07 -0.93 -10.18
CA ILE A 28 5.29 -0.11 -9.97
C ILE A 28 6.52 -1.02 -9.83
N ALA A 29 6.40 -2.15 -9.14
CA ALA A 29 7.48 -3.11 -8.99
C ALA A 29 7.90 -3.70 -10.35
N ILE A 30 6.95 -4.05 -11.21
CA ILE A 30 7.23 -4.59 -12.54
C ILE A 30 7.84 -3.51 -13.46
N GLU A 31 7.24 -2.32 -13.50
CA GLU A 31 7.68 -1.21 -14.36
C GLU A 31 9.10 -0.75 -14.03
N ASN A 32 9.44 -0.68 -12.75
CA ASN A 32 10.75 -0.23 -12.27
C ASN A 32 11.72 -1.38 -11.95
N ASN A 33 11.31 -2.63 -12.19
CA ASN A 33 12.10 -3.83 -11.98
C ASN A 33 12.61 -3.99 -10.53
N TYR A 34 11.73 -3.75 -9.56
CA TYR A 34 11.98 -4.00 -8.14
C TYR A 34 11.69 -5.45 -7.76
N ASP A 35 12.64 -6.09 -7.08
CA ASP A 35 12.46 -7.45 -6.56
C ASP A 35 11.65 -7.49 -5.26
N ILE A 36 11.63 -6.39 -4.51
CA ILE A 36 10.95 -6.29 -3.21
C ILE A 36 10.59 -4.84 -2.87
N ILE A 37 9.42 -4.65 -2.26
CA ILE A 37 8.96 -3.38 -1.69
C ILE A 37 8.58 -3.64 -0.23
N PHE A 38 9.04 -2.78 0.68
CA PHE A 38 8.75 -2.87 2.11
C PHE A 38 7.74 -1.79 2.52
N ASP A 39 6.76 -2.20 3.33
CA ASP A 39 5.87 -1.26 4.02
C ASP A 39 6.54 -0.76 5.31
N ALA A 40 6.92 0.51 5.31
CA ALA A 40 7.55 1.19 6.44
C ALA A 40 6.64 1.31 7.69
N GLY A 41 5.32 1.14 7.53
CA GLY A 41 4.37 1.12 8.64
C GLY A 41 4.30 -0.21 9.39
N THR A 42 4.75 -1.30 8.77
CA THR A 42 4.71 -2.65 9.35
C THR A 42 6.09 -3.25 9.62
N VAL A 43 7.11 -2.82 8.88
CA VAL A 43 8.49 -3.28 9.02
C VAL A 43 9.35 -2.26 9.75
N ASN A 44 10.18 -2.72 10.68
CA ASN A 44 11.14 -1.85 11.36
C ASN A 44 12.31 -1.49 10.41
N ILE A 45 12.26 -0.28 9.85
CA ILE A 45 13.31 0.28 9.00
C ILE A 45 14.07 1.34 9.80
N ALA A 46 15.35 1.10 10.10
CA ALA A 46 16.16 2.04 10.86
C ALA A 46 16.52 3.32 10.06
N TYR A 47 16.70 3.17 8.75
CA TYR A 47 16.98 4.27 7.82
C TYR A 47 16.67 3.84 6.39
N ALA A 48 16.09 4.74 5.60
CA ALA A 48 16.01 4.64 4.15
C ALA A 48 16.27 6.01 3.53
N LYS A 49 16.87 6.04 2.34
CA LYS A 49 16.97 7.28 1.57
C LYS A 49 15.58 7.70 1.12
N LYS A 50 15.26 9.01 1.12
CA LYS A 50 13.95 9.51 0.66
C LYS A 50 13.65 9.12 -0.80
N SER A 51 14.67 8.93 -1.62
CA SER A 51 14.52 8.47 -3.01
C SER A 51 14.06 7.01 -3.15
N LEU A 52 14.00 6.24 -2.05
CA LEU A 52 13.49 4.87 -2.01
C LEU A 52 12.02 4.83 -1.53
N ASP A 53 11.47 5.97 -1.12
CA ASP A 53 10.10 6.08 -0.65
C ASP A 53 9.15 6.23 -1.85
N LEU A 54 8.37 5.20 -2.13
CA LEU A 54 7.44 5.11 -3.25
C LEU A 54 6.05 5.67 -2.92
N THR A 55 5.84 6.22 -1.71
CA THR A 55 4.49 6.60 -1.24
C THR A 55 3.79 7.56 -2.20
N ASP A 56 4.49 8.59 -2.67
CA ASP A 56 3.91 9.59 -3.57
C ASP A 56 3.60 8.99 -4.96
N GLU A 57 4.49 8.15 -5.49
CA GLU A 57 4.29 7.44 -6.77
C GLU A 57 3.06 6.52 -6.73
N VAL A 58 2.89 5.77 -5.64
CA VAL A 58 1.71 4.91 -5.41
C VAL A 58 0.43 5.76 -5.39
N LEU A 59 0.43 6.89 -4.68
CA LEU A 59 -0.73 7.78 -4.60
C LEU A 59 -1.08 8.41 -5.96
N GLU A 60 -0.07 8.83 -6.72
CA GLU A 60 -0.25 9.39 -8.06
C GLU A 60 -0.86 8.36 -9.02
N LYS A 61 -0.38 7.11 -9.01
CA LYS A 61 -0.89 6.06 -9.88
C LYS A 61 -2.33 5.67 -9.55
N ILE A 62 -2.67 5.52 -8.26
CA ILE A 62 -4.06 5.31 -7.80
C ILE A 62 -4.99 6.43 -8.29
N ALA A 63 -4.51 7.68 -8.29
CA ALA A 63 -5.28 8.84 -8.73
C ALA A 63 -5.42 8.92 -10.26
N ALA A 64 -4.49 8.33 -11.02
CA ALA A 64 -4.49 8.28 -12.47
C ALA A 64 -5.43 7.21 -13.04
N GLU A 65 -5.66 6.11 -12.31
CA GLU A 65 -6.62 5.04 -12.66
C GLU A 65 -8.11 5.42 -12.47
N LYS A 66 -8.46 6.70 -12.68
CA LYS A 66 -9.84 7.19 -12.57
C LYS A 66 -10.67 6.90 -13.81
#